data_AF-A0A2S2PMS8-F1
#
_entry.id   AF-A0A2S2PMS8-F1
#
_cell.length_a   1.000
_cell.length_b   1.000
_cell.length_c   1.000
_cell.angle_alpha   90.00
_cell.angle_beta   90.00
_cell.angle_gamma   90.00
#
_symmetry.space_group_name_H-M   'P 1'
#
loop_
_entity.id
_entity.type
_entity.pdbx_description
1 polymer ?
#
loop_
_entity_poly.entity_id
_entity_poly.type
_entity_poly.pdbx_seq_one_letter_code
_entity_poly.pdbx_strand_id
1 'polypeptide(L)'
;RLLINDIPQLFVLKCVCHSLALCAEYACRKLPDEFEKMLRDIYTYFSHSFKRQHEFEQFQHFFDVKPHKLLQLSCTRWLSLLMVVRRVLQQYVPLCSYFQLQHFDGISN
;
A
#
# COMPACT_ATOMS: atom_id res chain seq x y z
N ARG A 1 -8.82 24.77 19.90
CA ARG A 1 -9.57 24.69 21.18
C ARG A 1 -9.80 26.05 21.84
N LEU A 2 -9.22 27.15 21.34
CA LEU A 2 -9.25 28.46 22.01
C LEU A 2 -10.65 29.10 22.07
N LEU A 3 -11.46 29.04 21.00
CA LEU A 3 -12.73 29.78 20.93
C LEU A 3 -13.93 29.14 21.64
N ILE A 4 -13.85 27.86 22.05
CA ILE A 4 -14.97 27.17 22.72
C ILE A 4 -15.16 27.72 24.14
N ASN A 5 -14.08 28.16 24.78
CA ASN A 5 -14.11 28.67 26.15
C ASN A 5 -14.62 30.12 26.21
N ASP A 6 -14.50 30.86 25.11
CA ASP A 6 -14.83 32.30 25.05
C ASP A 6 -16.27 32.55 24.57
N ILE A 7 -16.90 31.58 23.91
CA ILE A 7 -18.24 31.71 23.31
C ILE A 7 -19.11 30.52 23.75
N PRO A 8 -19.93 30.65 24.82
CA PRO A 8 -20.68 29.55 25.41
C PRO A 8 -21.77 28.95 24.50
N GLN A 9 -22.14 29.67 23.43
CA GLN A 9 -23.11 29.25 22.41
C GLN A 9 -22.47 28.63 21.16
N LEU A 10 -21.13 28.49 21.14
CA LEU A 10 -20.42 27.82 20.05
C LEU A 10 -20.48 26.29 20.24
N PHE A 11 -21.24 25.62 19.38
CA PHE A 11 -21.23 24.16 19.28
C PHE A 11 -20.23 23.70 18.22
N VAL A 12 -19.30 22.81 18.59
CA VAL A 12 -18.32 22.23 17.66
C VAL A 12 -18.70 20.81 17.31
N LEU A 13 -19.15 20.62 16.06
CA LEU A 13 -19.33 19.30 15.49
C LEU A 13 -17.98 18.77 14.98
N LYS A 14 -17.53 17.63 15.53
CA LYS A 14 -16.33 16.96 15.01
C LYS A 14 -16.61 16.36 13.64
N CYS A 15 -15.61 16.40 12.76
CA CYS A 15 -15.71 15.75 11.45
C CYS A 15 -15.71 14.22 11.61
N VAL A 16 -16.77 13.56 11.11
CA VAL A 16 -16.88 12.10 11.10
C VAL A 16 -15.74 11.48 10.29
N CYS A 17 -15.39 12.06 9.14
CA CYS A 17 -14.29 11.57 8.30
C CYS A 17 -12.94 11.59 9.03
N HIS A 18 -12.67 12.66 9.80
CA HIS A 18 -11.47 12.74 10.63
C HIS A 18 -11.48 11.65 11.71
N SER A 19 -12.61 11.47 12.39
CA SER A 19 -12.76 10.45 13.42
C SER A 19 -12.51 9.03 12.87
N LEU A 20 -13.07 8.72 11.69
CA LEU A 20 -12.83 7.45 11.00
C LEU A 20 -11.37 7.29 10.56
N ALA A 21 -10.74 8.36 10.05
CA ALA A 21 -9.33 8.33 9.68
C ALA A 21 -8.42 8.01 10.88
N LEU A 22 -8.70 8.60 12.05
CA LEU A 22 -7.99 8.27 13.29
C LEU A 22 -8.22 6.82 13.72
N CYS A 23 -9.45 6.33 13.67
CA CYS A 23 -9.74 4.93 13.99
C CYS A 23 -8.96 3.97 13.08
N ALA A 24 -8.95 4.22 11.77
CA ALA A 24 -8.19 3.42 10.81
C ALA A 24 -6.68 3.49 11.06
N GLU A 25 -6.15 4.68 11.34
CA GLU A 25 -4.75 4.88 11.73
C GLU A 25 -4.38 4.07 12.96
N TYR A 26 -5.14 4.19 14.05
CA TYR A 26 -4.88 3.45 15.28
C TYR A 26 -4.94 1.94 15.08
N ALA A 27 -5.87 1.46 14.26
CA ALA A 27 -5.96 0.04 13.91
C ALA A 27 -4.74 -0.41 13.09
N CYS A 28 -4.32 0.37 12.09
CA CYS A 28 -3.16 0.04 11.26
C CYS A 28 -1.85 0.02 12.06
N ARG A 29 -1.70 0.91 13.06
CA ARG A 29 -0.56 0.90 14.00
C ARG A 29 -0.48 -0.36 14.89
N LYS A 30 -1.49 -1.24 14.88
CA LYS A 30 -1.46 -2.54 15.55
C LYS A 30 -0.96 -3.66 14.64
N LEU A 31 -0.83 -3.41 13.35
CA LEU A 31 -0.21 -4.35 12.42
C LEU A 31 1.31 -4.34 12.63
N PRO A 32 2.00 -5.47 12.38
CA PRO A 32 3.46 -5.50 12.39
C PRO A 32 4.06 -4.56 11.33
N ASP A 33 5.12 -3.83 11.70
CA ASP A 33 5.80 -2.86 10.84
C ASP A 33 6.42 -3.52 9.60
N GLU A 34 6.73 -4.81 9.69
CA GLU A 34 7.27 -5.63 8.60
C GLU A 34 6.34 -5.66 7.39
N PHE A 35 5.03 -5.58 7.58
CA PHE A 35 4.08 -5.53 6.48
C PHE A 35 4.22 -4.24 5.68
N GLU A 36 4.28 -3.09 6.34
CA GLU A 36 4.47 -1.81 5.66
C GLU A 36 5.83 -1.76 4.95
N LYS A 37 6.88 -2.27 5.61
CA LYS A 37 8.20 -2.38 5.01
C LYS A 37 8.16 -3.26 3.76
N MET A 38 7.55 -4.44 3.84
CA MET A 38 7.39 -5.34 2.68
C MET A 38 6.67 -4.65 1.52
N LEU A 39 5.57 -3.93 1.78
CA LEU A 39 4.84 -3.22 0.73
C LEU A 39 5.67 -2.11 0.08
N ARG A 40 6.47 -1.38 0.87
CA ARG A 40 7.42 -0.36 0.36
C ARG A 40 8.55 -0.99 -0.45
N ASP A 41 9.08 -2.12 0.01
CA ASP A 41 10.18 -2.84 -0.64
C ASP A 41 9.71 -3.39 -2.00
N ILE A 42 8.51 -3.99 -2.07
CA ILE A 42 7.88 -4.44 -3.32
C ILE A 42 7.78 -3.27 -4.29
N TYR A 43 7.19 -2.13 -3.88
CA TYR A 43 7.04 -0.98 -4.77
C TYR A 43 8.40 -0.47 -5.27
N THR A 44 9.36 -0.30 -4.35
CA THR A 44 10.70 0.24 -4.65
C THR A 44 11.48 -0.66 -5.61
N TYR A 45 11.34 -1.99 -5.47
CA TYR A 45 11.99 -2.95 -6.34
C TYR A 45 11.62 -2.75 -7.83
N PHE A 46 10.35 -2.44 -8.09
CA PHE A 46 9.84 -2.23 -9.45
C PHE A 46 9.94 -0.76 -9.91
N SER A 47 9.77 0.22 -9.03
CA SER A 47 9.62 1.64 -9.41
C SER A 47 10.78 2.21 -10.20
N HIS A 48 12.00 1.70 -9.96
CA HIS A 48 13.22 2.21 -10.58
C HIS A 48 13.68 1.45 -11.83
N SER A 49 12.95 0.43 -12.28
CA SER A 49 13.35 -0.39 -13.42
C SER A 49 12.21 -0.63 -14.40
N PHE A 50 12.30 -0.01 -15.57
CA PHE A 50 11.38 -0.28 -16.68
C PHE A 50 11.40 -1.75 -17.11
N LYS A 51 12.58 -2.38 -17.09
CA LYS A 51 12.73 -3.82 -17.39
C LYS A 51 11.89 -4.66 -16.44
N ARG A 52 12.06 -4.48 -15.12
CA ARG A 52 11.30 -5.24 -14.11
C ARG A 52 9.80 -5.00 -14.20
N GLN A 53 9.38 -3.76 -14.50
CA GLN A 53 7.97 -3.43 -14.70
C GLN A 53 7.38 -4.16 -15.90
N HIS A 54 8.10 -4.17 -17.03
CA HIS A 54 7.65 -4.86 -18.24
C HIS A 54 7.61 -6.38 -18.05
N GLU A 55 8.65 -6.97 -17.45
CA GLU A 55 8.66 -8.40 -17.13
C GLU A 55 7.49 -8.74 -16.20
N PHE A 56 7.26 -7.97 -15.15
CA PHE A 56 6.13 -8.22 -14.25
C PHE A 56 4.78 -8.13 -14.96
N GLU A 57 4.59 -7.20 -15.90
CA GLU A 57 3.38 -7.12 -16.73
C GLU A 57 3.15 -8.39 -17.54
N GLN A 58 4.22 -9.03 -18.05
CA GLN A 58 4.11 -10.33 -18.73
C GLN A 58 3.60 -11.43 -17.78
N PHE A 59 4.00 -11.42 -16.50
CA PHE A 59 3.45 -12.32 -15.49
C PHE A 59 1.96 -12.04 -15.23
N GLN A 60 1.55 -10.77 -15.18
CA GLN A 60 0.13 -10.41 -15.02
C GLN A 60 -0.71 -11.00 -16.16
N HIS A 61 -0.23 -10.88 -17.41
CA HIS A 61 -0.86 -11.48 -18.58
C HIS A 61 -0.87 -13.01 -18.53
N PHE A 62 0.23 -13.64 -18.14
CA PHE A 62 0.34 -15.10 -18.07
C PHE A 62 -0.66 -15.72 -17.07
N PHE A 63 -0.86 -15.07 -15.92
CA PHE A 63 -1.81 -15.51 -14.90
C PHE A 63 -3.25 -15.02 -15.13
N ASP A 64 -3.54 -14.40 -16.27
CA ASP A 64 -4.85 -13.81 -16.61
C ASP A 64 -5.38 -12.84 -15.53
N VAL A 65 -4.46 -12.12 -14.88
CA VAL A 65 -4.81 -11.06 -13.94
C VAL A 65 -4.76 -9.74 -14.67
N LYS A 66 -5.79 -8.89 -14.49
CA LYS A 66 -5.80 -7.54 -15.05
C LYS A 66 -4.47 -6.81 -14.73
N PRO A 67 -3.72 -6.35 -15.74
CA PRO A 67 -2.46 -5.64 -15.52
C PRO A 67 -2.70 -4.36 -14.74
N HIS A 68 -1.87 -4.16 -13.71
CA HIS A 68 -1.95 -3.00 -12.86
C HIS A 68 -0.56 -2.59 -12.39
N LYS A 69 -0.32 -1.27 -12.42
CA LYS A 69 0.82 -0.68 -11.72
C LYS A 69 0.67 -0.89 -10.22
N LEU A 70 1.79 -1.22 -9.58
CA LEU A 70 1.91 -1.26 -8.12
C LEU A 70 1.78 0.16 -7.57
N LEU A 71 1.21 0.27 -6.37
CA LEU A 71 0.92 1.55 -5.72
C LEU A 71 1.95 1.86 -4.65
N GLN A 72 2.40 3.10 -4.59
CA GLN A 72 3.29 3.58 -3.54
C GLN A 72 2.50 3.79 -2.24
N LEU A 73 3.06 3.31 -1.12
CA LEU A 73 2.53 3.63 0.20
C LEU A 73 2.91 5.06 0.60
N SER A 74 1.94 5.98 0.64
CA SER A 74 2.14 7.36 1.08
C SER A 74 2.44 7.42 2.59
N CYS A 75 3.42 8.24 3.00
CA CYS A 75 3.85 8.34 4.40
C CYS A 75 2.80 8.92 5.38
N THR A 76 1.76 9.60 4.90
CA THR A 76 0.84 10.39 5.76
C THR A 76 -0.63 9.98 5.67
N ARG A 77 -0.96 8.92 4.91
CA ARG A 77 -2.38 8.57 4.65
C ARG A 77 -2.60 7.08 4.81
N TRP A 78 -3.01 6.68 6.01
CA TRP A 78 -3.42 5.31 6.35
C TRP A 78 -4.51 4.76 5.44
N LEU A 79 -5.39 5.63 4.92
CA LEU A 79 -6.40 5.22 3.95
C LEU A 79 -5.80 4.70 2.62
N SER A 80 -4.59 5.14 2.27
CA SER A 80 -3.85 4.63 1.11
C SER A 80 -3.33 3.21 1.33
N LEU A 81 -3.08 2.80 2.58
CA LEU A 81 -2.59 1.45 2.89
C LEU A 81 -3.57 0.38 2.40
N LEU A 82 -4.88 0.59 2.61
CA LEU A 82 -5.91 -0.33 2.12
C LEU A 82 -5.82 -0.53 0.60
N MET A 83 -5.59 0.54 -0.16
CA MET A 83 -5.47 0.48 -1.62
C MET A 83 -4.22 -0.28 -2.05
N VAL A 84 -3.09 -0.04 -1.37
CA VAL A 84 -1.83 -0.75 -1.62
C VAL A 84 -1.97 -2.25 -1.30
N VAL A 85 -2.51 -2.59 -0.13
CA VAL A 85 -2.77 -3.97 0.27
C VAL A 85 -3.67 -4.68 -0.73
N ARG A 86 -4.79 -4.04 -1.12
CA ARG A 86 -5.69 -4.60 -2.14
C ARG A 86 -4.97 -4.82 -3.47
N ARG A 87 -4.12 -3.88 -3.89
CA ARG A 87 -3.33 -4.03 -5.12
C ARG A 87 -2.39 -5.22 -5.03
N VAL A 88 -1.67 -5.39 -3.92
CA VAL A 88 -0.74 -6.51 -3.73
C VAL A 88 -1.50 -7.84 -3.68
N LEU A 89 -2.63 -7.91 -2.98
CA LEU A 89 -3.45 -9.13 -2.94
C LEU A 89 -4.01 -9.52 -4.31
N GLN A 90 -4.47 -8.54 -5.11
CA GLN A 90 -4.91 -8.80 -6.49
C GLN A 90 -3.79 -9.35 -7.37
N GLN A 91 -2.54 -8.98 -7.07
CA GLN A 91 -1.36 -9.31 -7.87
C GLN A 91 -0.50 -10.39 -7.21
N TYR A 92 -1.02 -11.06 -6.17
CA TYR A 92 -0.23 -11.90 -5.28
C TYR A 92 0.41 -13.08 -6.02
N VAL A 93 -0.36 -13.83 -6.81
CA VAL A 93 0.13 -14.99 -7.56
C VAL A 93 1.19 -14.59 -8.62
N PRO A 94 0.96 -13.56 -9.47
CA PRO A 94 2.00 -13.02 -10.34
C PRO A 94 3.27 -12.58 -9.60
N LEU A 95 3.13 -11.88 -8.46
CA LEU A 95 4.26 -11.39 -7.67
C LEU A 95 5.10 -12.54 -7.12
N CYS A 96 4.47 -13.54 -6.51
CA CYS A 96 5.16 -14.71 -5.97
C CYS A 96 5.91 -15.44 -7.08
N SER A 97 5.26 -15.68 -8.22
CA SER A 97 5.86 -16.40 -9.35
C SER A 97 7.03 -15.61 -9.97
N TYR A 98 6.89 -14.29 -10.09
CA TYR A 98 7.97 -13.42 -10.56
C TYR A 98 9.19 -13.49 -9.64
N PHE A 99 9.01 -13.33 -8.32
CA PHE A 99 10.11 -13.37 -7.38
C PHE A 99 10.74 -14.76 -7.25
N GLN A 100 9.95 -15.83 -7.42
CA GLN A 100 10.49 -17.19 -7.52
C GLN A 100 11.43 -17.32 -8.71
N LEU A 101 11.01 -16.90 -9.92
CA LEU A 101 11.87 -16.95 -11.10
C LEU A 101 13.16 -16.13 -10.91
N GLN A 102 13.05 -14.89 -10.41
CA GLN A 102 14.21 -14.05 -10.14
C GLN A 102 15.18 -14.67 -9.12
N HIS A 103 14.67 -15.43 -8.14
CA HIS A 103 15.51 -16.15 -7.20
C HIS A 103 16.26 -17.31 -7.87
N PHE A 104 15.60 -18.08 -8.75
CA PHE A 104 16.25 -19.14 -9.53
C PHE A 104 17.34 -18.59 -10.47
N ASP A 105 17.05 -17.50 -11.17
CA ASP A 105 18.00 -16.86 -12.08
C ASP A 105 19.22 -16.30 -11.31
N GLY A 106 19.01 -15.81 -10.09
CA GLY A 106 20.09 -15.33 -9.23
C GLY A 106 20.97 -16.42 -8.60
N ILE A 107 20.48 -17.66 -8.51
CA ILE A 107 21.27 -18.83 -8.06
C ILE A 107 22.06 -19.45 -9.21
N SER A 108 21.54 -19.31 -10.44
CA SER A 108 22.10 -19.94 -11.65
C SER A 108 23.21 -19.12 -12.31
N ASN A 109 23.45 -17.90 -11.84
CA ASN A 109 24.54 -17.01 -12.24
C ASN A 109 25.57 -16.89 -11.11
#